data_AF-A0A971ZXX6-F1
#
_entry.id   AF-A0A971ZXX6-F1
#
_cell.length_a   1.000
_cell.length_b   1.000
_cell.length_c   1.000
_cell.angle_alpha   90.00
_cell.angle_beta   90.00
_cell.angle_gamma   90.00
#
_symmetry.space_group_name_H-M   'P 1'
#
loop_
_entity.id
_entity.type
_entity.pdbx_description
1 polymer ?
#
loop_
_entity_poly.entity_id
_entity_poly.type
_entity_poly.pdbx_seq_one_letter_code
_entity_poly.pdbx_strand_id
1 'polypeptide(L)'
;MNKKITAIIIVLVLAALGFVGYKAFISPKGVQGAKEVTINIVVEKEGIDETFSYNTDYEFLIQLLEEKQDELGISFQEFDFGKMVAGMMGYEADPASEYFHIYINGEDATTGVGEIPLKDGDTYTFELKNF
;
A
#
# COMPACT_ATOMS: atom_id res chain seq x y z
N MET A 1 25.23 -31.45 22.85
CA MET A 1 24.54 -30.13 22.74
C MET A 1 23.57 -29.97 23.89
N ASN A 2 23.50 -28.81 24.53
CA ASN A 2 22.63 -28.58 25.69
C ASN A 2 21.15 -28.66 25.26
N LYS A 3 20.30 -29.38 25.99
CA LYS A 3 18.87 -29.53 25.66
C LYS A 3 18.15 -28.18 25.48
N LYS A 4 18.59 -27.15 26.21
CA LYS A 4 18.11 -25.76 26.03
C LYS A 4 18.52 -25.16 24.68
N ILE A 5 19.75 -25.40 24.25
CA ILE A 5 20.27 -24.95 22.95
C ILE A 5 19.54 -25.68 21.82
N THR A 6 19.31 -26.99 21.95
CA THR A 6 18.55 -27.77 20.96
C THR A 6 17.12 -27.26 20.81
N ALA A 7 16.43 -26.94 21.91
CA ALA A 7 15.07 -26.38 21.86
C ALA A 7 15.02 -25.02 21.16
N ILE A 8 15.99 -24.13 21.43
CA ILE A 8 16.08 -22.81 20.79
C ILE A 8 16.29 -22.95 19.27
N ILE A 9 17.18 -23.85 18.85
CA ILE A 9 17.44 -24.10 17.42
C ILE A 9 16.17 -24.61 16.72
N ILE A 10 15.42 -25.52 17.33
CA ILE A 10 14.17 -26.03 16.75
C ILE A 10 13.14 -24.91 16.57
N VAL A 11 12.97 -24.05 17.57
CA VAL A 11 12.03 -22.92 17.47
C VAL A 11 12.45 -21.96 16.35
N LEU A 12 13.74 -21.65 16.22
CA LEU A 12 14.24 -20.79 15.14
C LEU A 12 14.04 -21.42 13.76
N VAL A 13 14.24 -22.73 13.63
CA VAL A 13 13.98 -23.44 12.36
C VAL A 13 12.50 -23.42 12.00
N LEU A 14 11.61 -23.65 12.97
CA LEU A 14 10.16 -23.58 12.74
C LEU A 14 9.70 -22.17 12.37
N ALA A 15 10.25 -21.13 13.02
CA ALA A 15 9.95 -19.74 12.67
C ALA A 15 10.43 -19.40 11.25
N ALA A 16 11.64 -19.83 10.87
CA ALA A 16 12.16 -19.64 9.51
C ALA A 16 11.32 -20.36 8.45
N LEU A 17 10.91 -21.61 8.71
CA LEU A 17 10.03 -22.36 7.81
C LEU A 17 8.64 -21.71 7.70
N GLY A 18 8.09 -21.21 8.81
CA GLY A 18 6.83 -20.46 8.82
C GLY A 18 6.92 -19.17 8.00
N PHE A 19 8.01 -18.42 8.14
CA PHE A 19 8.26 -17.20 7.36
C PHE A 19 8.42 -17.48 5.86
N VAL A 20 9.16 -18.54 5.50
CA VAL A 20 9.30 -18.97 4.09
C VAL A 20 7.95 -19.41 3.52
N GLY A 21 7.16 -20.17 4.28
CA GLY A 21 5.81 -20.58 3.88
C GLY A 21 4.88 -19.38 3.67
N TYR A 22 4.91 -18.42 4.58
CA TYR A 22 4.15 -17.17 4.46
C TYR A 22 4.52 -16.41 3.17
N LYS A 23 5.81 -16.20 2.90
CA LYS A 23 6.26 -15.53 1.67
C LYS A 23 5.92 -16.29 0.39
N ALA A 24 6.00 -17.62 0.40
CA ALA A 24 5.79 -18.42 -0.80
C ALA A 24 4.32 -18.58 -1.19
N PHE A 25 3.43 -18.65 -0.20
CA PHE A 25 2.03 -19.06 -0.41
C PHE A 25 0.99 -18.02 0.02
N ILE A 26 1.31 -17.10 0.94
CA ILE A 26 0.33 -16.20 1.56
C ILE A 26 0.55 -14.73 1.17
N SER A 27 1.80 -14.27 1.08
CA SER A 27 2.09 -12.88 0.71
C SER A 27 1.52 -12.52 -0.67
N PRO A 28 0.98 -11.30 -0.86
CA PRO A 28 0.50 -10.85 -2.17
C PRO A 28 1.61 -10.98 -3.22
N LYS A 29 1.26 -11.53 -4.39
CA LYS A 29 2.18 -11.65 -5.53
C LYS A 29 1.80 -10.57 -6.53
N GLY A 30 2.65 -9.56 -6.69
CA GLY A 30 2.57 -8.66 -7.83
C GLY A 30 2.83 -9.45 -9.12
N VAL A 31 2.10 -9.13 -10.19
CA VAL A 31 2.36 -9.72 -11.52
C VAL A 31 3.23 -8.75 -12.31
N GLN A 32 4.46 -9.14 -12.60
CA GLN A 32 5.36 -8.40 -13.48
C GLN A 32 4.80 -8.39 -14.91
N GLY A 33 4.77 -7.21 -15.54
CA GLY A 33 4.16 -6.99 -16.87
C GLY A 33 3.56 -5.59 -16.98
N ALA A 34 3.36 -5.10 -18.21
CA ALA A 34 2.72 -3.80 -18.44
C ALA A 34 1.27 -3.83 -17.96
N LYS A 35 0.88 -2.81 -17.19
CA LYS A 35 -0.43 -2.64 -16.59
C LYS A 35 -0.89 -1.22 -16.84
N GLU A 36 -2.15 -1.03 -17.18
CA GLU A 36 -2.82 0.25 -17.10
C GLU A 36 -3.62 0.30 -15.81
N VAL A 37 -3.36 1.30 -14.96
CA VAL A 37 -4.04 1.46 -13.67
C VAL A 37 -4.55 2.89 -13.53
N THR A 38 -5.59 3.06 -12.71
CA THR A 38 -6.19 4.36 -12.44
C THR A 38 -6.01 4.76 -10.98
N ILE A 39 -5.57 5.99 -10.73
CA ILE A 39 -5.58 6.62 -9.41
C ILE A 39 -6.69 7.67 -9.41
N ASN A 40 -7.66 7.54 -8.51
CA ASN A 40 -8.67 8.57 -8.28
C ASN A 40 -8.44 9.24 -6.92
N ILE A 41 -8.51 10.56 -6.85
CA ILE A 41 -8.27 11.32 -5.61
C ILE A 41 -9.48 12.20 -5.34
N VAL A 42 -10.10 11.99 -4.19
CA VAL A 42 -11.31 12.71 -3.77
C VAL A 42 -11.05 13.44 -2.46
N VAL A 43 -11.09 14.77 -2.52
CA VAL A 43 -11.06 15.67 -1.36
C VAL A 43 -12.25 16.62 -1.47
N GLU A 44 -13.43 16.13 -1.08
CA GLU A 44 -14.71 16.82 -1.33
C GLU A 44 -14.73 18.27 -0.82
N LYS A 45 -14.15 18.51 0.35
CA LYS A 45 -14.13 19.84 0.98
C LYS A 45 -13.28 20.88 0.22
N GLU A 46 -12.31 20.42 -0.56
CA GLU A 46 -11.49 21.24 -1.45
C GLU A 46 -12.01 21.23 -2.90
N GLY A 47 -13.09 20.48 -3.17
CA GLY A 47 -13.65 20.32 -4.51
C GLY A 47 -12.77 19.52 -5.46
N ILE A 48 -11.91 18.63 -4.93
CA ILE A 48 -11.01 17.79 -5.72
C ILE A 48 -11.69 16.43 -5.96
N ASP A 49 -11.80 16.05 -7.23
CA ASP A 49 -12.20 14.72 -7.71
C ASP A 49 -11.45 14.50 -9.04
N GLU A 50 -10.19 14.08 -8.92
CA GLU A 50 -9.23 14.04 -10.02
C GLU A 50 -8.78 12.61 -10.30
N THR A 51 -8.81 12.24 -11.58
CA THR A 51 -8.50 10.88 -12.04
C THR A 51 -7.30 10.87 -12.97
N PHE A 52 -6.35 9.99 -12.69
CA PHE A 52 -5.09 9.81 -13.43
C PHE A 52 -4.94 8.36 -13.89
N SER A 53 -4.53 8.16 -15.14
CA SER A 53 -4.26 6.82 -15.70
C SER A 53 -2.77 6.68 -15.97
N TYR A 54 -2.20 5.56 -15.50
CA TYR A 54 -0.77 5.29 -15.61
C TYR A 54 -0.52 3.93 -16.26
N ASN A 55 0.48 3.91 -17.14
CA ASN A 55 1.09 2.66 -17.59
C ASN A 55 2.30 2.37 -16.70
N THR A 56 2.33 1.19 -16.08
CA THR A 56 3.38 0.80 -15.15
C THR A 56 3.64 -0.70 -15.17
N ASP A 57 4.86 -1.11 -14.83
CA ASP A 57 5.22 -2.49 -14.61
C ASP A 57 5.46 -2.85 -13.14
N TYR A 58 5.29 -1.88 -12.22
CA TYR A 58 5.47 -2.07 -10.78
C TYR A 58 4.57 -3.15 -10.19
N GLU A 59 5.03 -3.78 -9.11
CA GLU A 59 4.30 -4.85 -8.45
C GLU A 59 3.31 -4.32 -7.42
N PHE A 60 3.66 -3.22 -6.73
CA PHE A 60 2.90 -2.66 -5.61
C PHE A 60 2.58 -1.17 -5.80
N LEU A 61 1.45 -0.75 -5.24
CA LEU A 61 0.92 0.61 -5.37
C LEU A 61 1.91 1.67 -4.86
N ILE A 62 2.64 1.41 -3.76
CA ILE A 62 3.62 2.36 -3.22
C ILE A 62 4.67 2.80 -4.26
N GLN A 63 5.11 1.89 -5.14
CA GLN A 63 6.15 2.20 -6.12
C GLN A 63 5.65 3.21 -7.15
N LEU A 64 4.41 3.07 -7.59
CA LEU A 64 3.76 4.02 -8.48
C LEU A 64 3.55 5.37 -7.78
N LEU A 65 3.09 5.36 -6.52
CA LEU A 65 2.87 6.60 -5.77
C LEU A 65 4.18 7.35 -5.48
N GLU A 66 5.28 6.64 -5.21
CA GLU A 66 6.60 7.25 -5.06
C GLU A 66 7.13 7.82 -6.38
N GLU A 67 6.93 7.13 -7.51
CA GLU A 67 7.30 7.67 -8.83
C GLU A 67 6.49 8.94 -9.18
N LYS A 68 5.20 8.94 -8.84
CA LYS A 68 4.26 10.04 -9.15
C LYS A 68 4.09 11.03 -7.99
N GLN A 69 4.96 10.97 -6.98
CA GLN A 69 4.78 11.74 -5.74
C GLN A 69 4.62 13.24 -6.00
N ASP A 70 5.47 13.81 -6.84
CA ASP A 70 5.45 15.25 -7.17
C ASP A 70 4.21 15.62 -8.02
N GLU A 71 3.80 14.75 -8.94
CA GLU A 71 2.64 14.98 -9.82
C GLU A 71 1.32 14.94 -9.04
N LEU A 72 1.19 13.94 -8.17
CA LEU A 72 0.00 13.71 -7.35
C LEU A 72 0.02 14.52 -6.05
N GLY A 73 1.04 15.35 -5.83
CA GLY A 73 1.19 16.17 -4.62
C GLY A 73 1.14 15.34 -3.33
N ILE A 74 1.78 14.17 -3.32
CA ILE A 74 1.70 13.21 -2.22
C ILE A 74 2.68 13.59 -1.11
N SER A 75 2.18 13.57 0.13
CA SER A 75 3.01 13.50 1.33
C SER A 75 2.86 12.13 1.98
N PHE A 76 3.99 11.56 2.41
CA PHE A 76 4.02 10.29 3.12
C PHE A 76 4.38 10.51 4.59
N GLN A 77 3.67 9.79 5.46
CA GLN A 77 4.11 9.55 6.82
C GLN A 77 4.78 8.18 6.90
N GLU A 78 6.04 8.16 7.33
CA GLU A 78 6.82 6.93 7.50
C GLU A 78 6.59 6.32 8.89
N PHE A 79 6.35 5.01 8.92
CA PHE A 79 6.29 4.20 10.13
C PHE A 79 7.21 2.98 9.98
N ASP A 80 7.54 2.33 11.10
CA ASP A 80 8.40 1.12 11.11
C ASP A 80 7.86 -0.02 10.24
N PHE A 81 6.55 -0.06 10.01
CA PHE A 81 5.87 -1.09 9.23
C PHE A 81 5.50 -0.64 7.80
N GLY A 82 5.85 0.58 7.39
CA GLY A 82 5.60 1.08 6.03
C GLY A 82 5.20 2.55 5.97
N LYS A 83 4.91 3.02 4.75
CA LYS A 83 4.48 4.39 4.47
C LYS A 83 2.95 4.46 4.41
N MET A 84 2.40 5.55 4.94
CA MET A 84 1.00 5.93 4.79
C MET A 84 0.93 7.23 3.99
N VAL A 85 -0.09 7.35 3.13
CA VAL A 85 -0.41 8.62 2.45
C VAL A 85 -1.05 9.56 3.48
N ALA A 86 -0.39 10.69 3.72
CA ALA A 86 -0.85 11.74 4.65
C ALA A 86 -1.47 12.93 3.89
N GLY A 87 -1.13 13.08 2.62
CA GLY A 87 -1.58 14.18 1.78
C GLY A 87 -1.57 13.80 0.31
N MET A 88 -2.47 14.43 -0.46
CA MET A 88 -2.57 14.29 -1.91
C MET A 88 -3.09 15.59 -2.53
N MET A 89 -2.70 15.87 -3.76
CA MET A 89 -3.05 17.10 -4.50
C MET A 89 -2.72 18.38 -3.72
N GLY A 90 -1.70 18.33 -2.87
CA GLY A 90 -1.27 19.44 -2.01
C GLY A 90 -2.16 19.65 -0.76
N TYR A 91 -3.19 18.83 -0.55
CA TYR A 91 -3.98 18.81 0.67
C TYR A 91 -3.38 17.83 1.69
N GLU A 92 -3.16 18.28 2.93
CA GLU A 92 -2.64 17.48 4.04
C GLU A 92 -3.78 17.12 5.00
N ALA A 93 -3.98 15.83 5.29
CA ALA A 93 -4.99 15.38 6.24
C ALA A 93 -4.66 15.83 7.66
N ASP A 94 -5.65 16.30 8.42
CA ASP A 94 -5.50 16.51 9.86
C ASP A 94 -5.39 15.16 10.59
N PRO A 95 -4.24 14.80 11.17
CA PRO A 95 -4.06 13.50 11.82
C PRO A 95 -4.95 13.30 13.05
N ALA A 96 -5.60 14.36 13.57
CA ALA A 96 -6.53 14.26 14.69
C ALA A 96 -7.96 13.91 14.27
N SER A 97 -8.31 14.06 12.99
CA SER A 97 -9.71 13.95 12.53
C SER A 97 -9.91 13.42 11.11
N GLU A 98 -8.84 13.24 10.34
CA GLU A 98 -8.88 12.92 8.91
C GLU A 98 -7.84 11.88 8.50
N TYR A 99 -8.13 11.18 7.41
CA TYR A 99 -7.21 10.24 6.76
C TYR A 99 -7.63 10.01 5.30
N PHE A 100 -6.68 9.60 4.46
CA PHE A 100 -7.00 9.10 3.13
C PHE A 100 -7.37 7.62 3.20
N HIS A 101 -8.66 7.33 3.01
CA HIS A 101 -9.17 5.98 2.88
C HIS A 101 -8.92 5.45 1.46
N ILE A 102 -8.58 4.18 1.34
CA ILE A 102 -8.23 3.56 0.06
C ILE A 102 -9.32 2.58 -0.35
N TYR A 103 -9.83 2.74 -1.56
CA TYR A 103 -10.68 1.76 -2.23
C TYR A 103 -9.97 1.14 -3.43
N ILE A 104 -10.20 -0.14 -3.66
CA ILE A 104 -9.77 -0.86 -4.86
C ILE A 104 -11.04 -1.28 -5.60
N ASN A 105 -11.27 -0.69 -6.78
CA ASN A 105 -12.49 -0.90 -7.56
C ASN A 105 -13.79 -0.66 -6.76
N GLY A 106 -13.76 0.29 -5.83
CA GLY A 106 -14.89 0.64 -4.95
C GLY A 106 -15.04 -0.23 -3.70
N GLU A 107 -14.19 -1.24 -3.50
CA GLU A 107 -14.15 -2.05 -2.27
C GLU A 107 -13.06 -1.56 -1.31
N ASP A 108 -13.28 -1.66 0.00
CA ASP A 108 -12.30 -1.23 1.01
C ASP A 108 -10.97 -1.97 0.86
N ALA A 109 -9.87 -1.23 0.78
CA ALA A 109 -8.55 -1.82 0.87
C ALA A 109 -8.34 -2.44 2.26
N THR A 110 -7.78 -3.65 2.29
CA THR A 110 -7.53 -4.39 3.54
C THR A 110 -6.07 -4.31 4.00
N THR A 111 -5.21 -3.70 3.18
CA THR A 111 -3.78 -3.50 3.41
C THR A 111 -3.36 -2.09 3.02
N GLY A 112 -2.21 -1.63 3.49
CA GLY A 112 -1.66 -0.33 3.12
C GLY A 112 -1.02 -0.33 1.73
N VAL A 113 -0.73 0.86 1.20
CA VAL A 113 -0.15 1.07 -0.15
C VAL A 113 1.11 0.25 -0.45
N GLY A 114 1.89 -0.10 0.58
CA GLY A 114 3.08 -0.94 0.46
C GLY A 114 2.81 -2.42 0.15
N GLU A 115 1.60 -2.90 0.41
CA GLU A 115 1.21 -4.30 0.23
C GLU A 115 0.06 -4.49 -0.76
N ILE A 116 -0.56 -3.41 -1.25
CA ILE A 116 -1.57 -3.46 -2.31
C ILE A 116 -0.88 -3.78 -3.64
N PRO A 117 -1.16 -4.94 -4.28
CA PRO A 117 -0.59 -5.25 -5.59
C PRO A 117 -1.28 -4.45 -6.68
N LEU A 118 -0.50 -3.98 -7.66
CA LEU A 118 -1.02 -3.37 -8.87
C LEU A 118 -1.53 -4.45 -9.83
N LYS A 119 -2.76 -4.30 -10.33
CA LYS A 119 -3.34 -5.18 -11.35
C LYS A 119 -3.84 -4.35 -12.52
N ASP A 120 -3.72 -4.94 -13.71
CA ASP A 120 -4.18 -4.32 -14.95
C ASP A 120 -5.69 -4.03 -14.89
N GLY A 121 -6.06 -2.80 -15.20
CA GLY A 121 -7.44 -2.29 -15.18
C GLY A 121 -7.97 -1.85 -13.81
N ASP A 122 -7.22 -2.03 -12.72
CA ASP A 122 -7.69 -1.63 -11.39
C ASP A 122 -7.73 -0.10 -11.22
N THR A 123 -8.73 0.36 -10.46
CA THR A 123 -8.83 1.72 -9.97
C THR A 123 -8.57 1.77 -8.46
N TYR A 124 -7.61 2.59 -8.06
CA TYR A 124 -7.25 2.85 -6.67
C TYR A 124 -7.73 4.26 -6.30
N THR A 125 -8.78 4.33 -5.48
CA THR A 125 -9.35 5.60 -5.03
C THR A 125 -8.80 5.96 -3.66
N PHE A 126 -8.30 7.18 -3.51
CA PHE A 126 -7.95 7.81 -2.25
C PHE A 126 -8.99 8.86 -1.93
N GLU A 127 -9.82 8.61 -0.92
CA GLU A 127 -10.86 9.55 -0.49
C GLU A 127 -10.54 10.07 0.90
N LEU A 128 -10.52 11.40 1.07
CA LEU A 128 -10.39 11.99 2.39
C LEU A 128 -11.65 11.69 3.23
N LYS A 129 -11.46 11.02 4.37
CA LYS A 129 -12.52 10.67 5.33
C LYS A 129 -12.23 11.23 6.70
N ASN A 130 -13.29 11.42 7.49
CA ASN A 130 -13.21 11.74 8.91
C ASN A 130 -13.49 10.49 9.78
N PHE A 131 -13.03 10.49 11.05
CA PHE A 131 -13.30 9.44 12.04
C PHE A 131 -13.80 9.98 13.39
#